data_AF-W5YM37-F1
#
_entry.id   AF-W5YM37-F1
#
_cell.length_a   1.000
_cell.length_b   1.000
_cell.length_c   1.000
_cell.angle_alpha   90.00
_cell.angle_beta   90.00
_cell.angle_gamma   90.00
#
_symmetry.space_group_name_H-M   'P 1'
#
loop_
_entity.id
_entity.type
_entity.pdbx_description
1 polymer ?
#
loop_
_entity_poly.entity_id
_entity_poly.type
_entity_poly.pdbx_seq_one_letter_code
_entity_poly.pdbx_strand_id
1 'polypeptide(L)'
;MYVYNYFDQGNERVQSAWSKWQFDGQIVDLSVLSTKLSFLIERQTGVDVEGDPEFQTFLEHIELSFDEQEQEHGHRVFLDGYQYQEVPYLEADLLPGQITKKVGSRYYKGYRMDVMYEFSPFFLRDDQLRTRADGRLQLRRLFLSYDDTSNFVIEVETLGREVRELTFQGRVLGRLDNLIGKVPVTSGRFSAPIMGQSGAVKVRIRNKEIFGFSFQSAYWEGFYHTRNRRV
;
A
#
# COMPACT_ATOMS: atom_id res chain seq x y z
N MET A 1 -14.86 -4.68 -0.79
CA MET A 1 -15.46 -3.37 -1.13
C MET A 1 -14.76 -2.75 -2.34
N TYR A 2 -15.46 -1.94 -3.12
CA TYR A 2 -14.86 -0.97 -4.06
C TYR A 2 -15.13 0.45 -3.56
N VAL A 3 -14.14 1.34 -3.64
CA VAL A 3 -14.22 2.73 -3.17
C VAL A 3 -13.86 3.67 -4.31
N TYR A 4 -14.74 4.62 -4.61
CA TYR A 4 -14.49 5.74 -5.52
C TYR A 4 -14.22 7.00 -4.70
N ASN A 5 -13.03 7.56 -4.85
CA ASN A 5 -12.61 8.82 -4.21
C ASN A 5 -12.49 9.91 -5.29
N TYR A 6 -13.11 11.05 -5.05
CA TYR A 6 -13.09 12.19 -5.96
C TYR A 6 -12.91 13.50 -5.20
N PHE A 7 -12.34 14.49 -5.88
CA PHE A 7 -12.22 15.86 -5.38
C PHE A 7 -12.52 16.83 -6.53
N ASP A 8 -13.35 17.82 -6.24
CA ASP A 8 -13.76 18.90 -7.14
C ASP A 8 -13.16 20.22 -6.63
N GLN A 9 -12.60 21.01 -7.54
CA GLN A 9 -12.07 22.33 -7.24
C GLN A 9 -12.82 23.38 -8.07
N GLY A 10 -13.69 24.15 -7.41
CA GLY A 10 -14.63 25.01 -8.11
C GLY A 10 -15.63 24.16 -8.90
N ASN A 11 -15.60 24.29 -10.24
CA ASN A 11 -16.47 23.54 -11.16
C ASN A 11 -15.75 22.38 -11.87
N GLU A 12 -14.51 22.05 -11.52
CA GLU A 12 -13.70 21.04 -12.22
C GLU A 12 -13.32 19.83 -11.33
N ARG A 13 -13.47 18.63 -11.89
CA ARG A 13 -13.12 17.34 -11.28
C ARG A 13 -11.62 17.11 -11.34
N VAL A 14 -10.88 17.59 -10.34
CA VAL A 14 -9.41 17.50 -10.29
C VAL A 14 -8.88 16.12 -9.88
N GLN A 15 -9.67 15.31 -9.14
CA GLN A 15 -9.30 13.94 -8.78
C GLN A 15 -10.44 12.96 -9.06
N SER A 16 -10.10 11.78 -9.61
CA SER A 16 -10.99 10.62 -9.70
C SER A 16 -10.17 9.34 -9.59
N ALA A 17 -10.34 8.61 -8.49
CA ALA A 17 -9.58 7.40 -8.19
C ALA A 17 -10.52 6.26 -7.75
N TRP A 18 -10.26 5.06 -8.25
CA TRP A 18 -10.89 3.83 -7.77
C TRP A 18 -9.88 3.02 -6.98
N SER A 19 -10.34 2.39 -5.89
CA SER A 19 -9.57 1.38 -5.16
C SER A 19 -10.47 0.21 -4.77
N LYS A 20 -9.87 -0.96 -4.52
CA LYS A 20 -10.56 -2.17 -4.06
C LYS A 20 -9.98 -2.53 -2.69
N TRP A 21 -10.82 -2.58 -1.67
CA TRP A 21 -10.42 -2.98 -0.32
C TRP A 21 -10.91 -4.40 -0.07
N GLN A 22 -10.04 -5.25 0.43
CA GLN A 22 -10.30 -6.65 0.75
C GLN A 22 -10.01 -6.85 2.23
N PHE A 23 -10.91 -7.55 2.92
CA PHE A 23 -10.88 -7.81 4.35
C PHE A 23 -10.85 -9.33 4.55
N ASP A 24 -10.31 -9.77 5.68
CA ASP A 24 -10.30 -11.18 6.06
C ASP A 24 -11.62 -11.52 6.79
N GLY A 25 -12.70 -11.54 5.99
CA GLY A 25 -14.09 -11.66 6.44
C GLY A 25 -15.10 -11.18 5.39
N GLN A 26 -16.36 -11.56 5.56
CA GLN A 26 -17.47 -11.18 4.69
C GLN A 26 -18.16 -9.92 5.23
N ILE A 27 -18.12 -8.81 4.47
CA ILE A 27 -18.92 -7.62 4.79
C ILE A 27 -20.39 -7.93 4.53
N VAL A 28 -21.21 -7.83 5.58
CA VAL A 28 -22.66 -8.06 5.57
C VAL A 28 -23.41 -6.76 5.30
N ASP A 29 -23.02 -5.66 5.95
CA ASP A 29 -23.60 -4.33 5.79
C ASP A 29 -22.55 -3.23 5.97
N LEU A 30 -22.82 -2.04 5.42
CA LEU A 30 -21.90 -0.90 5.42
C LEU A 30 -22.64 0.44 5.45
N SER A 31 -22.26 1.29 6.41
CA SER A 31 -22.79 2.64 6.59
C SER A 31 -21.67 3.68 6.73
N VAL A 32 -21.94 4.91 6.33
CA VAL A 32 -21.02 6.04 6.47
C VAL A 32 -21.75 7.16 7.20
N LEU A 33 -21.19 7.63 8.31
CA LEU A 33 -21.74 8.71 9.12
C LEU A 33 -20.66 9.77 9.38
N SER A 34 -20.81 10.94 8.75
CA SER A 34 -19.78 11.99 8.73
C SER A 34 -18.43 11.42 8.24
N THR A 35 -17.46 11.29 9.13
CA THR A 35 -16.10 10.79 8.86
C THR A 35 -15.92 9.32 9.24
N LYS A 36 -16.92 8.68 9.86
CA LYS A 36 -16.83 7.29 10.33
C LYS A 36 -17.48 6.33 9.35
N LEU A 37 -16.66 5.48 8.73
CA LEU A 37 -17.10 4.33 7.94
C LEU A 37 -17.31 3.15 8.90
N SER A 38 -18.54 2.69 9.10
CA SER A 38 -18.86 1.54 9.96
C SER A 38 -19.39 0.37 9.14
N PHE A 39 -18.97 -0.84 9.45
CA PHE A 39 -19.35 -2.04 8.70
C PHE A 39 -19.61 -3.22 9.64
N LEU A 40 -20.60 -4.01 9.26
CA LEU A 40 -20.92 -5.29 9.89
C LEU A 40 -20.16 -6.36 9.11
N ILE A 41 -19.23 -7.06 9.76
CA ILE A 41 -18.35 -8.04 9.11
C ILE A 41 -18.38 -9.38 9.84
N GLU A 42 -18.60 -10.44 9.09
CA GLU A 42 -18.55 -11.82 9.56
C GLU A 42 -17.13 -12.35 9.38
N ARG A 43 -16.51 -12.81 10.46
CA ARG A 43 -15.14 -13.37 10.47
C ARG A 43 -15.14 -14.75 11.12
N GLN A 44 -14.25 -15.62 10.65
CA GLN A 44 -14.03 -16.90 11.32
C GLN A 44 -13.36 -16.65 12.69
N THR A 45 -13.91 -17.20 13.75
CA THR A 45 -13.36 -17.09 15.12
C THR A 45 -12.62 -18.34 15.57
N GLY A 46 -12.96 -19.50 15.01
CA GLY A 46 -12.38 -20.77 15.41
C GLY A 46 -12.84 -21.92 14.53
N VAL A 47 -12.84 -23.11 15.12
CA VAL A 47 -13.32 -24.37 14.53
C VAL A 47 -14.07 -25.08 15.65
N ASP A 48 -15.22 -25.68 15.32
CA ASP A 48 -16.08 -26.34 16.29
C ASP A 48 -15.57 -27.74 16.70
N VAL A 49 -16.43 -28.51 17.38
CA VAL A 49 -16.10 -29.87 17.86
C VAL A 49 -16.06 -30.91 16.74
N GLU A 50 -16.72 -30.67 15.61
CA GLU A 50 -16.81 -31.59 14.47
C GLU A 50 -15.75 -31.29 13.40
N GLY A 51 -15.21 -30.07 13.37
CA GLY A 51 -14.15 -29.62 12.47
C GLY A 51 -14.58 -28.51 11.52
N ASP A 52 -15.80 -27.99 11.65
CA ASP A 52 -16.34 -26.94 10.79
C ASP A 52 -16.00 -25.53 11.30
N PRO A 53 -15.85 -24.53 10.41
CA PRO A 53 -15.43 -23.18 10.77
C PRO A 53 -16.52 -22.40 11.51
N GLU A 54 -16.23 -21.99 12.75
CA GLU A 54 -17.10 -21.09 13.51
C GLU A 54 -16.95 -19.64 13.04
N PHE A 55 -18.07 -18.97 12.77
CA PHE A 55 -18.12 -17.55 12.39
C PHE A 55 -18.83 -16.72 13.45
N GLN A 56 -18.38 -15.48 13.63
CA GLN A 56 -19.07 -14.47 14.43
C GLN A 56 -19.14 -13.13 13.68
N THR A 57 -20.18 -12.35 13.99
CA THR A 57 -20.41 -11.03 13.41
C THR A 57 -19.85 -9.93 14.30
N PHE A 58 -19.00 -9.08 13.73
CA PHE A 58 -18.36 -7.95 14.38
C PHE A 58 -18.88 -6.62 13.81
N LEU A 59 -19.07 -5.63 14.68
CA LEU A 59 -19.29 -4.24 14.28
C LEU A 59 -17.95 -3.51 14.32
N GLU A 60 -17.39 -3.26 13.15
CA GLU A 60 -16.09 -2.62 12.98
C GLU A 60 -16.24 -1.23 12.35
N HIS A 61 -15.18 -0.42 12.44
CA HIS A 61 -15.18 0.90 11.81
C HIS A 61 -13.77 1.37 11.44
N ILE A 62 -13.72 2.22 10.42
CA ILE A 62 -12.56 2.98 9.99
C ILE A 62 -12.91 4.46 10.15
N GLU A 63 -12.07 5.19 10.89
CA GLU A 63 -12.14 6.63 10.95
C GLU A 63 -11.43 7.22 9.71
N LEU A 64 -12.18 8.01 8.93
CA LEU A 64 -11.69 8.67 7.71
C LEU A 64 -11.16 10.08 7.97
N SER A 65 -11.44 10.65 9.15
CA SER A 65 -10.77 11.87 9.60
C SER A 65 -9.37 11.58 10.13
N PHE A 66 -8.54 12.63 10.16
CA PHE A 66 -7.24 12.58 10.83
C PHE A 66 -7.44 12.98 12.28
N ASP A 67 -6.97 12.12 13.19
CA ASP A 67 -6.63 12.53 14.55
C ASP A 67 -5.11 12.40 14.72
N GLU A 68 -4.47 13.40 15.30
CA GLU A 68 -3.05 13.38 15.65
C GLU A 68 -2.81 12.58 16.97
N GLN A 69 -3.86 12.24 17.71
CA GLN A 69 -3.84 11.48 18.97
C GLN A 69 -3.53 9.97 18.82
N GLU A 70 -2.88 9.51 17.74
CA GLU A 70 -2.54 8.08 17.58
C GLU A 70 -1.09 7.80 17.13
N GLN A 71 -0.14 7.93 18.08
CA GLN A 71 0.38 6.77 18.84
C GLN A 71 1.57 7.18 19.73
N GLU A 72 1.65 6.59 20.94
CA GLU A 72 2.65 6.82 22.00
C GLU A 72 4.13 6.63 21.53
N HIS A 73 4.34 6.05 20.34
CA HIS A 73 5.64 5.70 19.78
C HIS A 73 5.98 6.52 18.52
N GLY A 74 5.17 7.52 18.19
CA GLY A 74 5.44 8.53 17.16
C GLY A 74 5.20 8.11 15.71
N HIS A 75 4.58 6.94 15.48
CA HIS A 75 4.30 6.38 14.16
C HIS A 75 3.04 5.51 14.22
N ARG A 76 2.18 5.59 13.18
CA ARG A 76 0.93 4.82 13.11
C ARG A 76 1.16 3.37 12.68
N VAL A 77 0.64 2.43 13.47
CA VAL A 77 0.44 1.02 13.10
C VAL A 77 -0.77 0.87 12.17
N PHE A 78 -0.58 0.14 11.08
CA PHE A 78 -1.61 -0.23 10.10
C PHE A 78 -1.90 -1.73 10.17
N LEU A 79 -3.00 -2.07 10.85
CA LEU A 79 -3.59 -3.40 10.94
C LEU A 79 -5.12 -3.23 10.84
N ASP A 80 -5.80 -4.17 10.17
CA ASP A 80 -7.25 -4.23 10.10
C ASP A 80 -7.83 -4.88 11.38
N GLY A 81 -8.97 -4.37 11.86
CA GLY A 81 -9.62 -4.81 13.11
C GLY A 81 -8.73 -4.72 14.38
N TYR A 82 -7.78 -3.78 14.45
CA TYR A 82 -6.68 -3.89 15.41
C TYR A 82 -7.02 -3.60 16.87
N GLN A 83 -6.33 -4.30 17.78
CA GLN A 83 -6.38 -4.14 19.23
C GLN A 83 -4.95 -4.05 19.79
N TYR A 84 -4.77 -3.45 20.97
CA TYR A 84 -3.47 -3.39 21.64
C TYR A 84 -3.56 -3.55 23.16
N GLN A 85 -2.46 -4.00 23.77
CA GLN A 85 -2.26 -4.08 25.22
C GLN A 85 -0.76 -4.05 25.56
N GLU A 86 -0.39 -3.93 26.84
CA GLU A 86 1.03 -3.86 27.27
C GLU A 86 1.70 -5.24 27.46
N VAL A 87 0.89 -6.30 27.50
CA VAL A 87 1.31 -7.70 27.74
C VAL A 87 1.32 -8.48 26.41
N PRO A 88 2.22 -9.45 26.18
CA PRO A 88 2.13 -10.32 25.01
C PRO A 88 0.76 -11.00 24.89
N TYR A 89 0.17 -11.00 23.68
CA TYR A 89 -0.92 -11.91 23.34
C TYR A 89 -0.39 -13.35 23.26
N LEU A 90 -1.18 -14.32 23.71
CA LEU A 90 -0.95 -15.73 23.45
C LEU A 90 -1.41 -16.08 22.03
N GLU A 91 -0.86 -17.13 21.43
CA GLU A 91 -1.29 -17.58 20.08
C GLU A 91 -2.76 -18.05 20.08
N ALA A 92 -3.26 -18.53 21.22
CA ALA A 92 -4.67 -18.87 21.42
C ALA A 92 -5.62 -17.65 21.54
N ASP A 93 -5.09 -16.43 21.71
CA ASP A 93 -5.89 -15.20 21.74
C ASP A 93 -6.11 -14.61 20.33
N LEU A 94 -5.53 -15.22 19.30
CA LEU A 94 -5.57 -14.75 17.91
C LEU A 94 -6.66 -15.48 17.14
N LEU A 95 -7.56 -14.72 16.50
CA LEU A 95 -8.49 -15.32 15.53
C LEU A 95 -7.72 -15.80 14.29
N PRO A 96 -8.24 -16.80 13.54
CA PRO A 96 -7.71 -17.16 12.23
C PRO A 96 -7.40 -15.92 11.37
N GLY A 97 -6.20 -15.87 10.80
CA GLY A 97 -5.70 -14.75 9.98
C GLY A 97 -5.06 -13.58 10.73
N GLN A 98 -5.25 -13.46 12.05
CA GLN A 98 -4.62 -12.39 12.84
C GLN A 98 -3.11 -12.62 13.06
N ILE A 99 -2.37 -11.51 13.15
CA ILE A 99 -0.96 -11.49 13.56
C ILE A 99 -0.77 -10.63 14.81
N THR A 100 0.26 -10.94 15.59
CA THR A 100 0.70 -10.11 16.73
C THR A 100 2.07 -9.46 16.45
N LYS A 101 2.23 -8.20 16.84
CA LYS A 101 3.47 -7.40 16.67
C LYS A 101 3.70 -6.48 17.86
N LYS A 102 4.93 -6.45 18.39
CA LYS A 102 5.33 -5.45 19.39
C LYS A 102 5.81 -4.17 18.70
N VAL A 103 5.34 -3.01 19.15
CA VAL A 103 5.83 -1.69 18.78
C VAL A 103 5.94 -0.86 20.06
N GLY A 104 7.15 -0.39 20.38
CA GLY A 104 7.43 0.31 21.64
C GLY A 104 7.15 -0.56 22.88
N SER A 105 6.31 -0.06 23.80
CA SER A 105 5.85 -0.80 24.98
C SER A 105 4.73 -1.80 24.63
N ARG A 106 3.89 -1.47 23.65
CA ARG A 106 2.63 -2.14 23.34
C ARG A 106 2.77 -3.34 22.39
N TYR A 107 1.92 -4.33 22.58
CA TYR A 107 1.67 -5.43 21.66
C TYR A 107 0.34 -5.17 20.94
N TYR A 108 0.37 -5.21 19.61
CA TYR A 108 -0.78 -5.03 18.74
C TYR A 108 -1.18 -6.38 18.15
N LYS A 109 -2.47 -6.70 18.07
CA LYS A 109 -3.00 -7.79 17.25
C LYS A 109 -4.01 -7.26 16.22
N GLY A 110 -4.11 -7.93 15.09
CA GLY A 110 -5.04 -7.60 14.01
C GLY A 110 -4.65 -8.25 12.69
N TYR A 111 -5.40 -7.94 11.63
CA TYR A 111 -5.20 -8.50 10.29
C TYR A 111 -4.19 -7.68 9.48
N ARG A 112 -3.31 -8.35 8.72
CA ARG A 112 -2.21 -7.70 7.97
C ARG A 112 -2.74 -7.03 6.69
N MET A 113 -2.56 -5.73 6.56
CA MET A 113 -2.93 -4.99 5.35
C MET A 113 -1.87 -5.13 4.24
N ASP A 114 -2.22 -5.76 3.11
CA ASP A 114 -1.38 -5.85 1.90
C ASP A 114 -1.76 -4.74 0.91
N VAL A 115 -1.14 -3.57 1.09
CA VAL A 115 -1.45 -2.38 0.28
C VAL A 115 -0.65 -2.45 -1.03
N MET A 116 -1.34 -2.55 -2.17
CA MET A 116 -0.74 -2.68 -3.49
C MET A 116 -1.20 -1.59 -4.47
N TYR A 117 -0.25 -1.03 -5.24
CA TYR A 117 -0.51 -0.12 -6.35
C TYR A 117 0.25 -0.58 -7.61
N GLU A 118 -0.45 -0.95 -8.68
CA GLU A 118 0.16 -1.25 -9.99
C GLU A 118 0.15 0.00 -10.88
N PHE A 119 1.31 0.35 -11.44
CA PHE A 119 1.41 1.45 -12.40
C PHE A 119 0.74 1.08 -13.72
N SER A 120 -0.01 2.03 -14.29
CA SER A 120 -0.43 1.97 -15.69
C SER A 120 0.78 1.74 -16.62
N PRO A 121 0.64 1.00 -17.73
CA PRO A 121 1.73 0.80 -18.69
C PRO A 121 2.40 2.12 -19.08
N PHE A 122 3.75 2.15 -19.10
CA PHE A 122 4.48 3.38 -19.38
C PHE A 122 4.47 3.69 -20.89
N PHE A 123 4.00 4.88 -21.27
CA PHE A 123 4.02 5.35 -22.65
C PHE A 123 4.44 6.81 -22.76
N LEU A 124 5.08 7.15 -23.87
CA LEU A 124 5.35 8.53 -24.23
C LEU A 124 4.05 9.19 -24.70
N ARG A 125 3.76 10.39 -24.19
CA ARG A 125 2.66 11.24 -24.65
C ARG A 125 3.23 12.39 -25.49
N ASP A 126 2.43 12.90 -26.42
CA ASP A 126 2.71 14.18 -27.07
C ASP A 126 2.16 15.37 -26.25
N ASP A 127 2.39 16.58 -26.77
CA ASP A 127 2.00 17.85 -26.14
C ASP A 127 0.46 18.04 -26.13
N GLN A 128 -0.29 17.15 -26.80
CA GLN A 128 -1.76 17.04 -26.75
C GLN A 128 -2.21 15.83 -25.89
N LEU A 129 -1.31 15.30 -25.05
CA LEU A 129 -1.46 14.14 -24.17
C LEU A 129 -1.73 12.80 -24.89
N ARG A 130 -1.56 12.71 -26.21
CA ARG A 130 -1.85 11.52 -27.01
C ARG A 130 -0.70 10.52 -26.96
N THR A 131 -1.02 9.24 -26.84
CA THR A 131 -0.05 8.14 -26.80
C THR A 131 0.71 7.99 -28.13
N ARG A 132 2.05 8.14 -28.11
CA ARG A 132 2.89 7.94 -29.29
C ARG A 132 3.27 6.46 -29.50
N ALA A 133 2.54 5.78 -30.37
CA ALA A 133 2.71 4.37 -30.70
C ALA A 133 3.73 4.10 -31.85
N ASP A 134 4.29 5.13 -32.47
CA ASP A 134 5.16 5.11 -33.65
C ASP A 134 6.65 4.78 -33.37
N GLY A 135 6.98 4.37 -32.15
CA GLY A 135 8.34 4.10 -31.71
C GLY A 135 8.43 3.13 -30.54
N ARG A 136 9.63 2.55 -30.37
CA ARG A 136 9.93 1.57 -29.32
C ARG A 136 10.48 2.27 -28.08
N LEU A 137 9.75 2.21 -26.98
CA LEU A 137 10.21 2.66 -25.66
C LEU A 137 10.98 1.54 -24.94
N GLN A 138 12.19 1.86 -24.48
CA GLN A 138 13.06 1.02 -23.64
C GLN A 138 13.28 1.72 -22.29
N LEU A 139 12.53 1.27 -21.29
CA LEU A 139 12.59 1.80 -19.93
C LEU A 139 13.92 1.42 -19.26
N ARG A 140 14.47 2.34 -18.46
CA ARG A 140 15.70 2.15 -17.68
C ARG A 140 15.41 2.11 -16.19
N ARG A 141 14.95 3.23 -15.62
CA ARG A 141 14.63 3.35 -14.19
C ARG A 141 13.25 3.96 -13.97
N LEU A 142 12.63 3.58 -12.86
CA LEU A 142 11.58 4.33 -12.20
C LEU A 142 12.21 5.11 -11.04
N PHE A 143 11.77 6.35 -10.85
CA PHE A 143 11.99 7.14 -9.65
C PHE A 143 10.66 7.26 -8.88
N LEU A 144 10.73 7.08 -7.56
CA LEU A 144 9.65 7.41 -6.63
C LEU A 144 10.15 8.49 -5.67
N SER A 145 9.37 9.54 -5.47
CA SER A 145 9.56 10.51 -4.38
C SER A 145 8.64 10.09 -3.24
N TYR A 146 9.23 9.63 -2.13
CA TYR A 146 8.53 9.15 -0.95
C TYR A 146 8.67 10.11 0.22
N ASP A 147 7.69 10.10 1.11
CA ASP A 147 7.60 10.98 2.27
C ASP A 147 7.00 10.24 3.46
N ASP A 148 7.38 10.61 4.68
CA ASP A 148 7.03 9.92 5.95
C ASP A 148 6.95 8.38 5.83
N THR A 149 7.94 7.78 5.16
CA THR A 149 7.89 6.37 4.73
C THR A 149 8.92 5.52 5.45
N SER A 150 8.45 4.37 5.96
CA SER A 150 9.26 3.40 6.70
C SER A 150 9.92 2.34 5.80
N ASN A 151 9.15 1.78 4.87
CA ASN A 151 9.54 0.68 4.00
C ASN A 151 8.55 0.54 2.84
N PHE A 152 8.96 -0.15 1.77
CA PHE A 152 8.09 -0.65 0.71
C PHE A 152 8.85 -1.66 -0.15
N VAL A 153 8.13 -2.45 -0.95
CA VAL A 153 8.70 -3.30 -1.99
C VAL A 153 8.24 -2.80 -3.35
N ILE A 154 9.16 -2.63 -4.30
CA ILE A 154 8.81 -2.47 -5.72
C ILE A 154 8.96 -3.83 -6.41
N GLU A 155 7.85 -4.37 -6.92
CA GLU A 155 7.88 -5.55 -7.78
C GLU A 155 8.06 -5.10 -9.23
N VAL A 156 9.06 -5.67 -9.92
CA VAL A 156 9.26 -5.46 -11.36
C VAL A 156 9.07 -6.79 -12.09
N GLU A 157 7.88 -6.98 -12.65
CA GLU A 157 7.54 -8.07 -13.56
C GLU A 157 8.07 -7.74 -14.96
N THR A 158 8.66 -8.71 -15.65
CA THR A 158 9.13 -8.53 -17.03
C THR A 158 8.83 -9.80 -17.82
N LEU A 159 8.23 -9.68 -19.00
CA LEU A 159 7.78 -10.83 -19.78
C LEU A 159 8.91 -11.84 -20.01
N GLY A 160 8.67 -13.10 -19.63
CA GLY A 160 9.67 -14.19 -19.73
C GLY A 160 10.79 -14.14 -18.68
N ARG A 161 10.58 -13.46 -17.54
CA ARG A 161 11.51 -13.41 -16.40
C ARG A 161 10.77 -13.51 -15.07
N GLU A 162 11.49 -13.92 -14.04
CA GLU A 162 11.04 -13.86 -12.65
C GLU A 162 10.79 -12.41 -12.20
N VAL A 163 9.87 -12.24 -11.25
CA VAL A 163 9.57 -10.93 -10.65
C VAL A 163 10.74 -10.50 -9.77
N ARG A 164 11.27 -9.31 -10.03
CA ARG A 164 12.35 -8.74 -9.22
C ARG A 164 11.75 -7.87 -8.12
N GLU A 165 11.89 -8.30 -6.86
CA GLU A 165 11.58 -7.45 -5.71
C GLU A 165 12.75 -6.51 -5.38
N LEU A 166 12.44 -5.22 -5.21
CA LEU A 166 13.37 -4.17 -4.81
C LEU A 166 12.86 -3.54 -3.52
N THR A 167 13.36 -4.03 -2.39
CA THR A 167 12.93 -3.59 -1.05
C THR A 167 13.63 -2.30 -0.64
N PHE A 168 12.86 -1.30 -0.22
CA PHE A 168 13.34 -0.14 0.52
C PHE A 168 13.11 -0.34 2.02
N GLN A 169 14.10 0.06 2.83
CA GLN A 169 14.02 0.14 4.28
C GLN A 169 14.64 1.47 4.73
N GLY A 170 13.92 2.25 5.54
CA GLY A 170 14.40 3.56 6.02
C GLY A 170 15.62 3.48 6.94
N ARG A 171 15.94 2.29 7.49
CA ARG A 171 17.11 2.06 8.37
C ARG A 171 18.41 2.00 7.56
N VAL A 172 18.87 3.15 7.12
CA VAL A 172 20.19 3.33 6.49
C VAL A 172 21.25 3.52 7.57
N LEU A 173 22.27 2.67 7.59
CA LEU A 173 23.40 2.79 8.52
C LEU A 173 24.17 4.10 8.25
N GLY A 174 24.55 4.80 9.32
CA GLY A 174 25.34 6.04 9.25
C GLY A 174 24.54 7.35 9.30
N ARG A 175 23.19 7.31 9.36
CA ARG A 175 22.37 8.49 9.64
C ARG A 175 22.23 8.71 11.15
N LEU A 176 22.18 9.98 11.58
CA LEU A 176 22.02 10.39 12.99
C LEU A 176 20.62 10.10 13.56
N ASP A 177 19.64 9.87 12.69
CA ASP A 177 18.23 9.58 13.02
C ASP A 177 17.96 8.08 13.32
N ASN A 178 18.94 7.19 13.12
CA ASN A 178 18.81 5.75 13.33
C ASN A 178 18.87 5.34 14.81
N LEU A 179 17.87 5.78 15.59
CA LEU A 179 17.71 5.44 17.00
C LEU A 179 17.25 3.98 17.17
N ILE A 180 17.83 3.30 18.15
CA ILE A 180 17.41 1.95 18.57
C ILE A 180 16.01 2.05 19.20
N GLY A 181 15.12 1.11 18.86
CA GLY A 181 13.74 1.09 19.36
C GLY A 181 12.74 1.96 18.60
N LYS A 182 13.19 2.95 17.81
CA LYS A 182 12.31 3.77 16.95
C LYS A 182 12.05 3.10 15.59
N VAL A 183 10.88 3.38 15.00
CA VAL A 183 10.58 3.03 13.60
C VAL A 183 11.41 3.94 12.68
N PRO A 184 12.13 3.41 11.69
CA PRO A 184 13.01 4.19 10.83
C PRO A 184 12.20 4.83 9.68
N VAL A 185 11.68 6.03 9.91
CA VAL A 185 10.82 6.75 8.95
C VAL A 185 11.57 7.90 8.28
N THR A 186 11.44 8.01 6.95
CA THR A 186 12.30 8.85 6.10
C THR A 186 11.58 9.37 4.85
N SER A 187 12.11 10.43 4.25
CA SER A 187 11.67 11.01 2.96
C SER A 187 12.83 11.07 1.96
N GLY A 188 12.58 10.95 0.65
CA GLY A 188 13.63 10.98 -0.38
C GLY A 188 13.23 10.47 -1.78
N ARG A 189 14.22 10.29 -2.68
CA ARG A 189 14.05 9.72 -4.04
C ARG A 189 14.59 8.29 -4.12
N PHE A 190 13.73 7.28 -4.25
CA PHE A 190 14.14 5.90 -4.54
C PHE A 190 14.31 5.66 -6.05
N SER A 191 15.25 4.81 -6.46
CA SER A 191 15.60 4.55 -7.87
C SER A 191 15.60 3.05 -8.21
N ALA A 192 14.58 2.60 -8.93
CA ALA A 192 14.38 1.20 -9.28
C ALA A 192 14.80 0.91 -10.74
N PRO A 193 15.76 -0.01 -11.02
CA PRO A 193 16.16 -0.39 -12.38
C PRO A 193 15.12 -1.31 -13.06
N ILE A 194 14.07 -0.72 -13.62
CA ILE A 194 12.96 -1.46 -14.25
C ILE A 194 13.36 -2.17 -15.56
N MET A 195 14.23 -1.57 -16.37
CA MET A 195 15.03 -2.24 -17.42
C MET A 195 14.27 -3.20 -18.37
N GLY A 196 13.45 -2.66 -19.29
CA GLY A 196 12.76 -3.46 -20.31
C GLY A 196 11.95 -2.67 -21.35
N GLN A 197 11.32 -3.36 -22.31
CA GLN A 197 10.37 -2.74 -23.22
C GLN A 197 9.08 -2.39 -22.48
N SER A 198 8.51 -1.20 -22.70
CA SER A 198 7.40 -0.73 -21.86
C SER A 198 6.15 -1.61 -21.87
N GLY A 199 5.73 -2.12 -23.04
CA GLY A 199 4.62 -3.07 -23.16
C GLY A 199 4.92 -4.49 -22.64
N ALA A 200 6.09 -4.73 -22.06
CA ALA A 200 6.54 -6.01 -21.52
C ALA A 200 7.05 -5.90 -20.07
N VAL A 201 6.80 -4.77 -19.40
CA VAL A 201 7.17 -4.49 -18.01
C VAL A 201 5.93 -4.03 -17.25
N LYS A 202 5.64 -4.65 -16.11
CA LYS A 202 4.71 -4.12 -15.11
C LYS A 202 5.50 -3.77 -13.86
N VAL A 203 5.04 -2.75 -13.13
CA VAL A 203 5.65 -2.33 -11.87
C VAL A 203 4.56 -2.15 -10.82
N ARG A 204 4.74 -2.79 -9.66
CA ARG A 204 3.89 -2.57 -8.49
C ARG A 204 4.69 -1.99 -7.36
N ILE A 205 4.05 -1.19 -6.52
CA ILE A 205 4.51 -0.90 -5.18
C ILE A 205 3.64 -1.69 -4.21
N ARG A 206 4.25 -2.34 -3.21
CA ARG A 206 3.54 -3.01 -2.13
C ARG A 206 4.07 -2.58 -0.77
N ASN A 207 3.16 -2.47 0.20
CA ASN A 207 3.52 -2.53 1.60
C ASN A 207 3.35 -3.96 2.08
N LYS A 208 4.36 -4.50 2.74
CA LYS A 208 4.26 -5.80 3.44
C LYS A 208 4.29 -5.62 4.96
N GLU A 209 4.65 -4.46 5.49
CA GLU A 209 4.77 -4.24 6.94
C GLU A 209 3.66 -3.35 7.52
N ILE A 210 3.55 -3.36 8.85
CA ILE A 210 2.50 -2.68 9.62
C ILE A 210 2.68 -1.15 9.73
N PHE A 211 3.51 -0.54 8.89
CA PHE A 211 3.90 0.87 8.99
C PHE A 211 3.71 1.57 7.65
N GLY A 212 3.24 2.82 7.66
CA GLY A 212 2.84 3.55 6.46
C GLY A 212 3.95 3.76 5.41
N PHE A 213 3.49 4.03 4.19
CA PHE A 213 4.22 4.75 3.15
C PHE A 213 3.38 5.91 2.61
N SER A 214 4.03 6.90 2.01
CA SER A 214 3.40 7.93 1.19
C SER A 214 4.29 8.25 -0.02
N PHE A 215 3.68 8.46 -1.18
CA PHE A 215 4.37 8.77 -2.44
C PHE A 215 3.85 10.08 -3.02
N GLN A 216 4.70 11.11 -3.05
CA GLN A 216 4.37 12.42 -3.58
C GLN A 216 4.39 12.47 -5.11
N SER A 217 5.29 11.70 -5.74
CA SER A 217 5.41 11.65 -7.20
C SER A 217 6.18 10.42 -7.71
N ALA A 218 5.94 10.05 -8.97
CA ALA A 218 6.65 9.00 -9.66
C ALA A 218 6.97 9.43 -11.11
N TYR A 219 8.19 9.16 -11.59
CA TYR A 219 8.60 9.46 -12.95
C TYR A 219 9.63 8.45 -13.46
N TRP A 220 9.65 8.20 -14.77
CA TRP A 220 10.48 7.17 -15.40
C TRP A 220 11.47 7.77 -16.40
N GLU A 221 12.56 7.06 -16.63
CA GLU A 221 13.58 7.36 -17.64
C GLU A 221 13.72 6.18 -18.62
N GLY A 222 14.00 6.46 -19.88
CA GLY A 222 14.13 5.46 -20.93
C GLY A 222 14.55 6.04 -22.26
N PHE A 223 14.95 5.15 -23.18
CA PHE A 223 15.26 5.51 -24.57
C PHE A 223 14.06 5.25 -25.46
N TYR A 224 13.71 6.22 -26.30
CA TYR A 224 12.61 6.11 -27.27
C TYR A 224 13.18 6.20 -28.69
N HIS A 225 12.92 5.18 -29.51
CA HIS A 225 13.38 5.13 -30.90
C HIS A 225 12.20 4.97 -31.85
N THR A 226 11.88 6.02 -32.61
CA THR A 226 11.03 5.92 -33.79
C THR A 226 11.82 5.39 -34.98
N ARG A 227 11.12 4.78 -35.95
CA ARG A 227 11.68 4.49 -37.29
C ARG A 227 11.10 5.41 -38.38
N ASN A 228 10.00 6.08 -38.06
CA ASN A 228 9.26 6.91 -38.99
C ASN A 228 9.53 8.38 -38.64
N ARG A 229 9.73 9.22 -39.67
CA ARG A 229 9.67 10.68 -39.53
C ARG A 229 8.31 11.13 -40.07
N ARG A 230 7.53 11.83 -39.26
CA ARG A 230 6.30 12.48 -39.73
C ARG A 230 6.66 13.53 -40.80
N VAL A 231 5.86 13.55 -41.86
CA VAL A 231 5.81 14.59 -42.90
C VAL A 231 4.48 15.31 -42.73
#